data_AF-A0ABD3FWH1-F1
#
_entry.id   AF-A0ABD3FWH1-F1
#
_cell.length_a   1.000
_cell.length_b   1.000
_cell.length_c   1.000
_cell.angle_alpha   90.00
_cell.angle_beta   90.00
_cell.angle_gamma   90.00
#
_symmetry.space_group_name_H-M   'P 1'
#
loop_
_entity.id
_entity.type
_entity.pdbx_description
1 polymer ?
#
loop_
_entity_poly.entity_id
_entity_poly.type
_entity_poly.pdbx_seq_one_letter_code
_entity_poly.pdbx_strand_id
1 'polypeptide(L)'
;MTMNPTSVHLLIVAHDWAPLSGKYCIGQATRFLSDVKVGQKRSVSVCSSAMKLPTNPESDGRTGLGTAFRACVLPFAGREGGSCRAILRQLYMYGDELDAYEADGLVTYLGCAFSRNQEHKVCI
;
A
#
# COMPACT_ATOMS: atom_id res chain seq x y z
N MET A 1 -2.89 3.89 17.64
CA MET A 1 -1.91 4.07 16.53
C MET A 1 -1.69 5.56 16.29
N THR A 2 -0.48 5.99 15.97
CA THR A 2 -0.13 7.43 15.92
C THR A 2 -0.02 7.91 14.47
N MET A 3 -0.80 8.92 14.10
CA MET A 3 -0.56 9.67 12.86
C MET A 3 0.87 10.22 12.88
N ASN A 4 1.62 10.06 11.78
CA ASN A 4 2.98 10.57 11.68
C ASN A 4 3.03 11.84 10.81
N PRO A 5 2.76 13.04 11.36
CA PRO A 5 2.68 14.28 10.58
C PRO A 5 4.03 14.72 9.99
N THR A 6 5.14 14.20 10.51
CA THR A 6 6.51 14.58 10.14
C THR A 6 7.21 13.55 9.25
N SER A 7 6.51 12.50 8.82
CA SER A 7 7.11 11.43 8.01
C SER A 7 6.25 11.06 6.81
N VAL A 8 6.89 10.73 5.69
CA VAL A 8 6.25 10.18 4.49
C VAL A 8 6.73 8.75 4.30
N HIS A 9 5.78 7.82 4.15
CA HIS A 9 6.04 6.40 3.96
C HIS A 9 5.79 6.05 2.48
N LEU A 10 6.73 5.34 1.85
CA LEU A 10 6.62 4.91 0.46
C LEU A 10 6.62 3.38 0.40
N LEU A 11 5.68 2.80 -0.35
CA LEU A 11 5.72 1.39 -0.72
C LEU A 11 6.05 1.27 -2.21
N ILE A 12 7.25 0.78 -2.49
CA ILE A 12 7.83 0.79 -3.84
C ILE A 12 8.26 -0.63 -4.20
N VAL A 13 7.78 -1.11 -5.33
CA VAL A 13 8.29 -2.34 -5.94
C VAL A 13 9.53 -1.98 -6.75
N ALA A 14 10.65 -2.64 -6.47
CA ALA A 14 11.85 -2.47 -7.28
C ALA A 14 11.56 -2.85 -8.74
N HIS A 15 12.04 -2.03 -9.67
CA HIS A 15 11.79 -2.25 -11.09
C HIS A 15 13.06 -2.67 -11.80
N ASP A 16 13.05 -3.88 -12.35
CA ASP A 16 14.13 -4.46 -13.14
C ASP A 16 13.59 -5.37 -14.25
N TRP A 17 14.37 -5.53 -15.31
CA TRP A 17 14.01 -6.41 -16.43
C TRP A 17 15.24 -6.85 -17.22
N ALA A 18 15.11 -8.00 -17.89
CA ALA A 18 16.10 -8.51 -18.84
C ALA A 18 15.54 -8.38 -20.27
N PRO A 19 15.99 -7.39 -21.06
CA PRO A 19 15.62 -7.27 -22.47
C PRO A 19 16.32 -8.34 -23.33
N LEU A 20 15.75 -8.62 -24.51
CA LEU A 20 16.34 -9.53 -25.50
C LEU A 20 17.75 -9.12 -25.96
N SER A 21 18.14 -7.86 -25.77
CA SER A 21 19.48 -7.34 -26.04
C SER A 21 20.54 -7.79 -25.02
N GLY A 22 20.17 -8.56 -24.00
CA GLY A 22 21.08 -9.23 -23.06
C GLY A 22 21.60 -8.36 -21.92
N LYS A 23 21.35 -7.05 -21.93
CA LYS A 23 21.76 -6.14 -20.85
C LYS A 23 20.66 -5.97 -19.82
N TYR A 24 20.87 -6.50 -18.62
CA TYR A 24 19.98 -6.30 -17.48
C TYR A 24 19.77 -4.81 -17.21
N CYS A 25 18.50 -4.44 -17.04
CA CYS A 25 18.06 -3.07 -16.90
C CYS A 25 17.35 -2.89 -15.56
N ILE A 26 17.55 -1.71 -14.96
CA ILE A 26 16.96 -1.35 -13.67
C ILE A 26 16.35 0.04 -13.81
N GLY A 27 15.17 0.23 -13.23
CA GLY A 27 14.50 1.51 -13.14
C GLY A 27 15.35 2.52 -12.35
N GLN A 28 15.56 3.71 -12.93
CA GLN A 28 16.42 4.73 -12.34
C GLN A 28 15.93 5.19 -10.96
N ALA A 29 14.64 5.44 -10.81
CA ALA A 29 14.06 5.90 -9.55
C ALA A 29 14.14 4.82 -8.46
N THR A 30 13.82 3.57 -8.79
CA THR A 30 13.86 2.46 -7.82
C THR A 30 15.28 2.11 -7.41
N ARG A 31 16.25 2.17 -8.35
CA ARG A 31 17.67 2.03 -8.05
C ARG A 31 18.19 3.16 -7.17
N PHE A 32 17.81 4.40 -7.49
CA PHE A 32 18.18 5.55 -6.67
C PHE A 32 17.69 5.42 -5.23
N LEU A 33 16.46 4.93 -5.05
CA LEU A 33 15.84 4.74 -3.74
C LEU A 33 16.38 3.52 -2.99
N SER A 34 16.74 2.43 -3.67
CA SER A 34 17.35 1.25 -3.03
C SER A 34 18.70 1.54 -2.41
N ASP A 35 19.44 2.51 -2.97
CA ASP A 35 20.78 2.88 -2.53
C ASP A 35 20.77 3.94 -1.40
N VAL A 36 19.60 4.39 -0.95
CA VAL A 36 19.46 5.39 0.11
C VAL A 36 19.83 4.81 1.47
N LYS A 37 20.68 5.52 2.20
CA LYS A 37 21.06 5.17 3.57
C LYS A 37 20.27 5.98 4.59
N VAL A 38 20.08 5.40 5.79
CA VAL A 38 19.46 6.11 6.92
C VAL A 38 20.23 7.40 7.22
N GLY A 39 19.49 8.50 7.41
CA GLY A 39 20.06 9.83 7.67
C GLY A 39 20.49 10.62 6.41
N GLN A 40 20.43 10.01 5.23
CA GLN A 40 20.83 10.68 4.00
C GLN A 40 19.77 11.69 3.54
N LYS A 41 20.18 12.95 3.35
CA LYS A 41 19.28 14.02 2.89
C LYS A 41 18.91 13.86 1.41
N ARG A 42 17.67 14.20 1.08
CA ARG A 42 17.10 14.12 -0.27
C ARG A 42 16.19 15.32 -0.54
N SER A 43 16.25 15.83 -1.75
CA SER A 43 15.28 16.79 -2.24
C SER A 43 14.01 16.04 -2.63
N VAL A 44 12.89 16.42 -2.03
CA VAL A 44 11.58 15.86 -2.31
C VAL A 44 10.55 16.98 -2.38
N SER A 45 9.51 16.78 -3.17
CA SER A 45 8.34 17.65 -3.19
C SER A 45 7.10 16.81 -2.96
N VAL A 46 6.09 17.41 -2.32
CA VAL A 46 4.80 16.77 -2.09
C VAL A 46 3.79 17.37 -3.06
N CYS A 47 3.24 16.54 -3.95
CA CYS A 47 2.12 16.92 -4.80
C CYS A 47 0.81 16.54 -4.11
N SER A 48 -0.14 17.47 -4.05
CA SER A 48 -1.48 17.17 -3.56
C SER A 48 -2.18 16.20 -4.51
N SER A 49 -2.93 15.25 -3.94
CA SER A 49 -3.70 14.27 -4.70
C SER A 49 -5.20 14.55 -4.62
N ALA A 50 -5.92 14.19 -5.67
CA ALA A 50 -7.39 14.12 -5.65
C ALA A 50 -7.90 12.93 -4.81
N MET A 51 -7.04 11.94 -4.51
CA MET A 51 -7.34 10.81 -3.66
C MET A 51 -7.37 11.26 -2.20
N LYS A 52 -8.58 11.59 -1.72
CA LYS A 52 -8.85 11.98 -0.33
C LYS A 52 -9.82 11.01 0.29
N LEU A 53 -9.76 10.87 1.60
CA LEU A 53 -10.80 10.16 2.33
C LEU A 53 -12.14 10.91 2.19
N PRO A 54 -13.26 10.17 2.07
CA PRO A 54 -14.58 10.79 2.06
C PRO A 54 -14.85 11.52 3.38
N THR A 55 -15.57 12.64 3.30
CA THR A 55 -15.92 13.47 4.46
C THR A 55 -16.89 12.75 5.41
N ASN A 56 -17.70 11.83 4.90
CA ASN A 56 -18.60 11.01 5.71
C ASN A 56 -17.94 9.65 6.06
N PRO A 57 -17.73 9.33 7.33
CA PRO A 57 -17.17 8.05 7.75
C PRO A 57 -18.09 6.84 7.46
N GLU A 58 -19.38 7.05 7.23
CA GLU A 58 -20.35 5.96 6.97
C GLU A 58 -20.55 5.62 5.49
N SER A 59 -19.81 6.25 4.57
CA SER A 59 -19.86 5.82 3.17
C SER A 59 -19.17 4.47 2.99
N ASP A 60 -19.99 3.42 3.05
CA ASP A 60 -19.61 2.03 2.76
C ASP A 60 -19.11 1.91 1.30
N GLY A 61 -17.93 1.29 1.13
CA GLY A 61 -17.37 1.03 -0.21
C GLY A 61 -15.89 1.41 -0.39
N ARG A 62 -15.07 1.28 0.66
CA ARG A 62 -13.63 1.55 0.57
C ARG A 62 -12.90 0.28 0.15
N THR A 63 -12.67 0.12 -1.15
CA THR A 63 -11.83 -0.95 -1.70
C THR A 63 -10.42 -0.44 -1.87
N GLY A 64 -9.48 -0.97 -1.10
CA GLY A 64 -8.06 -0.66 -1.22
C GLY A 64 -7.34 -1.56 -2.21
N LEU A 65 -6.77 -0.99 -3.27
CA LEU A 65 -5.95 -1.72 -4.23
C LEU A 65 -4.46 -1.62 -3.86
N GLY A 66 -3.89 -2.71 -3.34
CA GLY A 66 -2.43 -2.89 -3.22
C GLY A 66 -1.70 -1.80 -2.44
N THR A 67 -0.63 -1.23 -3.04
CA THR A 67 0.40 -0.42 -2.35
C THR A 67 -0.11 0.87 -1.70
N ALA A 68 -1.30 1.34 -2.06
CA ALA A 68 -1.89 2.58 -1.55
C ALA A 68 -2.78 2.38 -0.31
N PHE A 69 -3.11 1.14 0.08
CA PHE A 69 -4.15 0.89 1.09
C PHE A 69 -3.78 1.33 2.50
N ARG A 70 -2.49 1.24 2.88
CA ARG A 70 -2.02 1.61 4.22
C ARG A 70 -2.39 3.06 4.59
N ALA A 71 -2.30 3.99 3.64
CA ALA A 71 -2.64 5.39 3.85
C ALA A 71 -4.15 5.64 4.04
N CYS A 72 -5.00 4.73 3.54
CA CYS A 72 -6.46 4.83 3.68
C CYS A 72 -6.96 4.31 5.04
N VAL A 73 -6.27 3.34 5.65
CA VAL A 73 -6.68 2.72 6.92
C VAL A 73 -6.18 3.51 8.14
N LEU A 74 -4.93 4.00 8.08
CA LEU A 74 -4.27 4.72 9.18
C LEU A 74 -5.13 5.82 9.85
N PRO A 75 -5.86 6.68 9.10
CA PRO A 75 -6.63 7.77 9.71
C PRO A 75 -7.87 7.33 10.50
N PHE A 76 -8.28 6.06 10.37
CA PHE A 76 -9.41 5.50 11.10
C PHE A 76 -8.98 4.69 12.32
N ALA A 77 -7.68 4.40 12.47
CA ALA A 77 -7.17 3.64 13.62
C ALA A 77 -7.51 4.37 14.93
N GLY A 78 -8.39 3.78 15.74
CA GLY A 78 -8.91 4.37 16.98
C GLY A 78 -10.18 5.21 16.84
N ARG A 79 -10.88 5.17 15.69
CA ARG A 79 -12.23 5.73 15.50
C ARG A 79 -13.27 4.61 15.40
N GLU A 80 -14.41 4.75 16.08
CA GLU A 80 -15.52 3.81 15.95
C GLU A 80 -16.25 4.00 14.60
N GLY A 81 -16.60 2.89 13.93
CA GLY A 81 -17.57 2.90 12.81
C GLY A 81 -17.02 3.00 11.37
N GLY A 82 -15.74 2.71 11.11
CA GLY A 82 -15.20 2.73 9.74
C GLY A 82 -15.09 1.35 9.09
N SER A 83 -16.01 0.99 8.18
CA SER A 83 -15.88 -0.24 7.40
C SER A 83 -14.89 -0.08 6.24
N CYS A 84 -13.83 -0.89 6.24
CA CYS A 84 -12.83 -0.94 5.17
C CYS A 84 -12.76 -2.34 4.56
N ARG A 85 -12.74 -2.43 3.23
CA ARG A 85 -12.52 -3.68 2.48
C ARG A 85 -11.14 -3.66 1.85
N ALA A 86 -10.28 -4.57 2.28
CA ALA A 86 -8.95 -4.73 1.71
C ALA A 86 -8.99 -5.87 0.68
N ILE A 87 -8.49 -5.64 -0.55
CA ILE A 87 -8.25 -6.75 -1.48
C ILE A 87 -6.84 -6.65 -2.07
N LEU A 88 -6.00 -7.62 -1.71
CA LEU A 88 -4.58 -7.63 -2.05
C LEU A 88 -4.29 -8.52 -3.26
N ARG A 89 -3.27 -8.14 -4.04
CA ARG A 89 -2.79 -8.90 -5.21
C ARG A 89 -1.41 -9.47 -4.95
N GLN A 90 -1.24 -10.77 -5.19
CA GLN A 90 0.00 -11.56 -5.32
C GLN A 90 1.01 -11.56 -4.16
N LEU A 91 1.19 -10.47 -3.42
CA LEU A 91 2.08 -10.36 -2.26
C LEU A 91 1.29 -9.73 -1.11
N TYR A 92 1.28 -10.40 0.04
CA TYR A 92 0.60 -9.97 1.27
C TYR A 92 1.41 -8.85 1.97
N MET A 93 1.53 -7.70 1.29
CA MET A 93 2.30 -6.55 1.78
C MET A 93 1.64 -5.96 3.01
N TYR A 94 2.43 -5.71 4.06
CA TYR A 94 1.95 -5.29 5.38
C TYR A 94 1.02 -6.30 6.06
N GLY A 95 1.16 -7.59 5.76
CA GLY A 95 0.29 -8.65 6.28
C GLY A 95 0.03 -8.57 7.78
N ASP A 96 1.09 -8.53 8.58
CA ASP A 96 0.99 -8.44 10.04
C ASP A 96 0.21 -7.19 10.51
N GLU A 97 0.36 -6.06 9.83
CA GLU A 97 -0.40 -4.84 10.15
C GLU A 97 -1.88 -4.99 9.77
N LEU A 98 -2.17 -5.61 8.62
CA LEU A 98 -3.53 -5.79 8.13
C LEU A 98 -4.31 -6.81 8.97
N ASP A 99 -3.66 -7.89 9.39
CA ASP A 99 -4.22 -8.88 10.32
C ASP A 99 -4.54 -8.22 11.67
N ALA A 100 -3.66 -7.34 12.17
CA ALA A 100 -3.93 -6.56 13.36
C ALA A 100 -5.13 -5.60 13.17
N TYR A 101 -5.28 -4.97 12.00
CA TYR A 101 -6.43 -4.11 11.72
C TYR A 101 -7.75 -4.87 11.63
N GLU A 102 -7.74 -6.10 11.10
CA GLU A 102 -8.91 -6.96 11.11
C GLU A 102 -9.27 -7.39 12.55
N ALA A 103 -8.27 -7.80 13.33
CA ALA A 103 -8.45 -8.19 14.73
C ALA A 103 -8.99 -7.04 15.61
N ASP A 104 -8.54 -5.81 15.35
CA ASP A 104 -9.00 -4.59 16.04
C ASP A 104 -10.39 -4.10 15.53
N GLY A 105 -10.98 -4.78 14.54
CA GLY A 105 -12.28 -4.40 13.95
C GLY A 105 -12.22 -3.16 13.05
N LEU A 106 -11.03 -2.68 12.73
CA LEU A 106 -10.80 -1.51 11.86
C LEU A 106 -10.97 -1.86 10.37
N VAL A 107 -10.69 -3.10 10.00
CA VAL A 107 -10.98 -3.68 8.68
C VAL A 107 -12.11 -4.69 8.86
N THR A 108 -13.26 -4.42 8.26
CA THR A 108 -14.47 -5.26 8.41
C THR A 108 -14.47 -6.45 7.46
N TYR A 109 -13.68 -6.37 6.38
CA TYR A 109 -13.50 -7.48 5.46
C TYR A 109 -12.10 -7.43 4.82
N LEU A 110 -11.32 -8.47 5.04
CA LEU A 110 -10.02 -8.67 4.40
C LEU A 110 -10.11 -9.81 3.38
N GLY A 111 -10.15 -9.45 2.11
CA GLY A 111 -10.09 -10.40 1.00
C GLY A 111 -8.68 -10.50 0.44
N CYS A 112 -8.22 -11.70 0.06
CA CYS A 112 -6.96 -11.86 -0.65
C CYS A 112 -7.20 -12.49 -2.02
N ALA A 113 -6.76 -11.81 -3.08
CA ALA A 113 -6.86 -12.29 -4.46
C ALA A 113 -5.45 -12.63 -5.00
N PHE A 114 -4.98 -13.84 -4.68
CA PHE A 114 -3.69 -14.33 -5.15
C PHE A 114 -3.81 -14.92 -6.56
N SER A 115 -3.37 -14.17 -7.57
CA SER A 115 -3.56 -14.60 -8.96
C SER A 115 -2.66 -15.76 -9.42
N ARG A 116 -1.76 -16.25 -8.57
CA ARG A 116 -0.78 -17.32 -8.89
C ARG A 116 -0.87 -18.54 -7.97
N ASN A 117 -1.78 -18.58 -6.99
CA ASN A 117 -1.87 -19.69 -6.04
C ASN A 117 -2.66 -20.88 -6.60
N GLN A 118 -3.29 -20.72 -7.75
CA GLN A 118 -4.13 -21.71 -8.40
C GLN A 118 -4.03 -21.58 -9.92
N GLU A 119 -4.50 -22.59 -10.66
CA GLU A 119 -4.38 -22.70 -12.12
C GLU A 119 -5.13 -21.59 -12.87
N HIS A 120 -6.29 -21.16 -12.35
CA HIS A 120 -7.06 -20.06 -12.91
C HIS A 120 -6.69 -18.73 -12.24
N LYS A 121 -6.73 -17.64 -13.02
CA LYS A 121 -6.42 -16.31 -12.49
C LYS A 121 -7.56 -15.83 -11.60
N VAL A 122 -7.27 -15.63 -10.31
CA VAL A 122 -8.14 -14.89 -9.39
C VAL A 122 -7.72 -13.42 -9.39
N CYS A 123 -8.67 -12.55 -9.71
CA CYS A 123 -8.52 -11.10 -9.77
C CYS A 123 -9.63 -10.45 -8.94
N ILE A 124 -9.41 -9.18 -8.59
CA ILE A 124 -10.35 -8.32 -7.85
C ILE A 124 -11.38 -7.75 -8.82
#